data_AF-W0V6G2-F1
#
_entry.id   AF-W0V6G2-F1
#
_cell.length_a   1.000
_cell.length_b   1.000
_cell.length_c   1.000
_cell.angle_alpha   90.00
_cell.angle_beta   90.00
_cell.angle_gamma   90.00
#
_symmetry.space_group_name_H-M   'P 1'
#
loop_
_entity.id
_entity.type
_entity.pdbx_description
1 polymer ?
#
loop_
_entity_poly.entity_id
_entity_poly.type
_entity_poly.pdbx_seq_one_letter_code
_entity_poly.pdbx_strand_id
1 'polypeptide(L)'
;MDIPHFISKMKNFIMKEENWKNFMAFLLGALASTSLCLSLYFILDCKKITKIHQLKFPLLLTSDADQNGISLLPKGTVLYFDKAFPEGFTRYKVYINIDRMPLNLKDLDDPTLISPLEASPLDKPSLQKLLQSYPLSKDDLTSILKSNKISKDEIKEIFENYLSKD
;
A
#
# COMPACT_ATOMS: atom_id res chain seq x y z
N MET A 1 -5.70 -55.67 -59.90
CA MET A 1 -5.45 -54.77 -58.76
C MET A 1 -4.75 -53.55 -59.31
N ASP A 2 -5.44 -52.40 -59.33
CA ASP A 2 -4.99 -51.21 -60.06
C ASP A 2 -3.89 -50.45 -59.29
N ILE A 3 -2.64 -50.63 -59.73
CA ILE A 3 -1.43 -50.03 -59.15
C ILE A 3 -1.53 -48.50 -59.01
N PRO A 4 -2.04 -47.72 -60.00
CA PRO A 4 -2.13 -46.27 -59.85
C PRO A 4 -3.13 -45.83 -58.78
N HIS A 5 -4.21 -46.60 -58.57
CA HIS A 5 -5.19 -46.32 -57.52
C HIS A 5 -4.61 -46.55 -56.12
N PHE A 6 -3.80 -47.61 -55.95
CA PHE A 6 -3.13 -47.92 -54.70
C PHE A 6 -2.08 -46.87 -54.30
N ILE A 7 -1.28 -46.39 -55.26
CA ILE A 7 -0.26 -45.36 -55.03
C ILE A 7 -0.91 -44.02 -54.65
N SER A 8 -2.02 -43.65 -55.29
CA SER A 8 -2.78 -42.44 -54.95
C SER A 8 -3.33 -42.51 -53.51
N LYS A 9 -3.88 -43.66 -53.12
CA LYS A 9 -4.41 -43.87 -51.76
C LYS A 9 -3.31 -43.82 -50.68
N MET A 10 -2.12 -44.36 -50.96
CA MET A 10 -0.98 -44.25 -50.03
C MET A 10 -0.46 -42.82 -49.89
N LYS A 11 -0.38 -42.05 -50.99
CA LYS A 11 0.01 -40.63 -50.91
C LYS A 11 -0.97 -39.80 -50.07
N ASN A 12 -2.27 -40.02 -50.24
CA ASN A 12 -3.29 -39.33 -49.44
C ASN A 12 -3.23 -39.71 -47.95
N PHE A 13 -2.88 -40.96 -47.62
CA PHE A 13 -2.70 -41.40 -46.24
C PHE A 13 -1.47 -40.75 -45.60
N ILE A 14 -0.33 -40.73 -46.31
CA ILE A 14 0.92 -40.10 -45.85
C ILE A 14 0.73 -38.59 -45.67
N MET A 15 0.11 -37.91 -46.65
CA MET A 15 -0.18 -36.47 -46.53
C MET A 15 -1.12 -36.16 -45.36
N LYS A 16 -2.08 -37.03 -45.05
CA LYS A 16 -2.98 -36.87 -43.90
C LYS A 16 -2.24 -37.02 -42.57
N GLU A 17 -1.29 -37.95 -42.49
CA GLU A 17 -0.46 -38.17 -41.29
C GLU A 17 0.50 -37.00 -41.04
N GLU A 18 1.12 -36.46 -42.09
CA GLU A 18 2.01 -35.30 -42.02
C GLU A 18 1.24 -34.03 -41.63
N ASN A 19 0.05 -33.81 -42.21
CA ASN A 19 -0.84 -32.71 -41.81
C ASN A 19 -1.29 -32.83 -40.35
N TRP A 20 -1.53 -34.05 -39.85
CA TRP A 20 -1.89 -34.28 -38.45
C TRP A 20 -0.74 -33.96 -37.50
N LYS A 21 0.49 -34.34 -37.86
CA LYS A 21 1.70 -34.01 -37.07
C LYS A 21 1.93 -32.50 -37.00
N ASN A 22 1.79 -31.80 -38.13
CA ASN A 22 1.92 -30.34 -38.19
C ASN A 22 0.84 -29.63 -37.36
N PHE A 23 -0.40 -30.14 -37.40
CA PHE A 23 -1.50 -29.63 -36.58
C PHE A 23 -1.24 -29.80 -35.07
N MET A 24 -0.73 -30.97 -34.65
CA MET A 24 -0.39 -31.22 -33.25
C MET A 24 0.79 -30.37 -32.77
N ALA A 25 1.81 -30.18 -33.60
CA ALA A 25 2.93 -29.29 -33.30
C ALA A 25 2.47 -27.83 -33.13
N PHE A 26 1.52 -27.37 -33.96
CA PHE A 26 0.92 -26.04 -33.83
C PHE A 26 0.16 -25.89 -32.51
N LEU A 27 -0.65 -26.88 -32.11
CA LEU A 27 -1.39 -26.84 -30.84
C LEU A 27 -0.46 -26.82 -29.63
N LEU A 28 0.60 -27.64 -29.63
CA LEU A 28 1.61 -27.65 -28.57
C LEU A 28 2.37 -26.33 -28.48
N GLY A 29 2.73 -25.75 -29.63
CA GLY A 29 3.36 -24.43 -29.70
C GLY A 29 2.45 -23.32 -29.17
N ALA A 30 1.16 -23.36 -29.50
CA ALA A 30 0.17 -22.40 -29.00
C ALA A 30 0.01 -22.50 -27.47
N LEU A 31 -0.08 -23.71 -26.92
CA LEU A 31 -0.19 -23.93 -25.47
C LEU A 31 1.08 -23.51 -24.71
N ALA A 32 2.26 -23.81 -25.26
CA ALA A 32 3.52 -23.38 -24.67
C ALA A 32 3.64 -21.85 -24.66
N SER A 33 3.23 -21.19 -25.75
CA SER A 33 3.23 -19.73 -25.89
C SER A 33 2.27 -19.07 -24.90
N THR A 34 1.04 -19.56 -24.75
CA THR A 34 0.07 -19.00 -23.79
C THR A 34 0.53 -19.19 -22.35
N SER A 35 1.11 -20.34 -22.00
CA SER A 35 1.70 -20.59 -20.69
C SER A 35 2.86 -19.64 -20.40
N LEU A 36 3.74 -19.41 -21.38
CA LEU A 36 4.86 -18.48 -21.24
C LEU A 36 4.37 -17.04 -21.04
N CYS A 37 3.40 -16.59 -21.85
CA CYS A 37 2.80 -15.26 -21.72
C CYS A 37 2.12 -15.06 -20.35
N LEU A 38 1.37 -16.03 -19.86
CA LEU A 38 0.77 -15.99 -18.52
C LEU A 38 1.85 -15.90 -17.43
N SER A 39 2.90 -16.72 -17.51
CA SER A 39 3.99 -16.70 -16.54
C SER A 39 4.73 -15.34 -16.53
N LEU A 40 4.97 -14.75 -17.70
CA LEU A 40 5.60 -13.43 -17.82
C LEU A 40 4.71 -12.32 -17.26
N TYR A 41 3.39 -12.38 -17.50
CA TYR A 41 2.42 -11.45 -16.92
C TYR A 41 2.46 -11.49 -15.38
N PHE A 42 2.41 -12.69 -14.79
CA PHE A 42 2.51 -12.85 -13.33
C PHE A 42 3.84 -12.33 -12.75
N ILE A 43 4.97 -12.58 -13.43
CA ILE A 43 6.29 -12.10 -12.97
C ILE A 43 6.38 -10.57 -13.04
N LEU A 44 5.82 -9.94 -14.07
CA LEU A 44 5.83 -8.49 -14.23
C LEU A 44 4.97 -7.79 -13.17
N ASP A 45 3.85 -8.39 -12.78
CA ASP A 45 3.02 -7.88 -11.67
C ASP A 45 3.74 -7.90 -10.31
N CYS A 46 4.75 -8.77 -10.14
CA CYS A 46 5.51 -8.86 -8.88
C CYS A 46 6.47 -7.68 -8.65
N LYS A 47 6.83 -6.89 -9.66
CA LYS A 47 7.85 -5.83 -9.52
C LYS A 47 7.24 -4.44 -9.29
N LYS A 48 6.28 -4.34 -8.38
CA LYS A 48 5.70 -3.04 -7.97
C LYS A 48 6.73 -2.25 -7.15
N ILE A 49 7.22 -1.16 -7.73
CA ILE A 49 8.05 -0.18 -7.02
C ILE A 49 7.22 0.39 -5.87
N THR A 50 7.64 0.15 -4.64
CA THR A 50 6.97 0.69 -3.46
C THR A 50 7.35 2.16 -3.32
N LYS A 51 6.36 3.05 -3.48
CA LYS A 51 6.57 4.49 -3.28
C LYS A 51 6.58 4.77 -1.78
N ILE A 52 7.53 5.59 -1.34
CA ILE A 52 7.66 5.99 0.06
C ILE A 52 7.62 7.51 0.20
N HIS A 53 7.13 7.98 1.34
CA HIS A 53 7.21 9.37 1.76
C HIS A 53 7.74 9.44 3.19
N GLN A 54 8.79 10.22 3.40
CA GLN A 54 9.30 10.47 4.75
C GLN A 54 8.67 11.76 5.30
N LEU A 55 8.07 11.67 6.48
CA LEU A 55 7.44 12.82 7.13
C LEU A 55 8.44 13.93 7.43
N LYS A 56 8.14 15.15 6.96
CA LYS A 56 8.93 16.35 7.24
C LYS A 56 8.57 17.02 8.57
N PHE A 57 7.34 16.82 9.01
CA PHE A 57 6.75 17.34 10.24
C PHE A 57 5.85 16.24 10.85
N PRO A 58 5.61 16.26 12.17
CA PRO A 58 4.75 15.27 12.80
C PRO A 58 3.30 15.39 12.32
N LEU A 59 2.58 14.27 12.34
CA LEU A 59 1.14 14.22 12.06
C LEU A 59 0.38 13.81 13.31
N LEU A 60 -0.83 14.34 13.47
CA LEU A 60 -1.77 13.90 14.48
C LEU A 60 -2.38 12.56 14.05
N LEU A 61 -2.46 11.61 14.96
CA LEU A 61 -3.17 10.35 14.77
C LEU A 61 -4.44 10.33 15.61
N THR A 62 -5.54 9.96 14.96
CA THR A 62 -6.84 9.75 15.58
C THR A 62 -7.40 8.39 15.17
N SER A 63 -8.11 7.74 16.09
CA SER A 63 -8.81 6.48 15.84
C SER A 63 -10.31 6.71 15.96
N ASP A 64 -11.09 6.08 15.08
CA ASP A 64 -12.56 6.08 15.21
C ASP A 64 -13.03 5.48 16.54
N ALA A 65 -12.27 4.52 17.09
CA ALA A 65 -12.61 3.84 18.33
C ALA A 65 -12.32 4.68 19.58
N ASP A 66 -11.37 5.60 19.51
CA ASP A 66 -11.00 6.50 20.60
C ASP A 66 -10.72 7.91 20.07
N GLN A 67 -11.80 8.69 19.94
CA GLN A 67 -11.75 10.06 19.46
C GLN A 67 -11.01 11.01 20.41
N ASN A 68 -10.76 10.59 21.66
CA ASN A 68 -10.06 11.38 22.66
C ASN A 68 -8.56 11.03 22.74
N GLY A 69 -8.17 9.85 22.23
CA GLY A 69 -6.80 9.40 22.14
C GLY A 69 -6.01 10.20 21.10
N ILE A 70 -5.37 11.27 21.54
CA ILE A 70 -4.49 12.08 20.69
C ILE A 70 -3.08 11.49 20.74
N SER A 71 -2.55 11.05 19.59
CA SER A 71 -1.18 10.56 19.44
C SER A 71 -0.47 11.25 18.28
N LEU A 72 0.87 11.22 18.27
CA LEU A 72 1.67 11.77 17.18
C LEU A 72 2.37 10.67 16.39
N LEU A 73 2.33 10.82 15.07
CA LEU A 73 3.27 10.17 14.18
C LEU A 73 4.49 11.08 14.03
N PRO A 74 5.67 10.68 14.54
CA PRO A 74 6.82 11.58 14.62
C PRO A 74 7.35 11.94 13.24
N LYS A 75 8.00 13.10 13.17
CA LYS A 75 8.81 13.48 12.01
C LYS A 75 9.82 12.37 11.70
N GLY A 76 10.06 12.14 10.41
CA GLY A 76 11.01 11.13 9.94
C GLY A 76 10.39 9.75 9.77
N THR A 77 9.15 9.53 10.22
CA THR A 77 8.40 8.29 9.93
C THR A 77 8.28 8.07 8.43
N VAL A 78 8.51 6.84 7.99
CA VAL A 78 8.38 6.42 6.60
C VAL A 78 6.96 5.90 6.35
N LEU A 79 6.26 6.56 5.44
CA LEU A 79 4.95 6.18 4.95
C LEU A 79 5.10 5.42 3.64
N TYR A 80 4.58 4.20 3.57
CA TYR A 80 4.57 3.39 2.37
C TYR A 80 3.24 3.59 1.64
N PHE A 81 3.28 4.04 0.39
CA PHE A 81 2.07 4.29 -0.39
C PHE A 81 1.29 2.98 -0.57
N ASP A 82 0.01 2.97 -0.18
CA ASP A 82 -0.90 1.84 -0.42
C ASP A 82 -1.80 2.12 -1.63
N LYS A 83 -2.66 3.13 -1.51
CA LYS A 83 -3.65 3.45 -2.53
C LYS A 83 -4.10 4.90 -2.42
N ALA A 84 -4.31 5.55 -3.58
CA ALA A 84 -5.02 6.83 -3.67
C ALA A 84 -6.48 6.57 -4.03
N PHE A 85 -7.38 7.28 -3.37
CA PHE A 85 -8.82 7.15 -3.50
C PHE A 85 -9.39 8.30 -4.36
N PRO A 86 -10.36 8.04 -5.25
CA PRO A 86 -10.97 9.09 -6.07
C PRO A 86 -11.66 10.18 -5.25
N GLU A 87 -12.02 9.89 -4.00
CA GLU A 87 -12.60 10.81 -3.01
C GLU A 87 -11.60 11.86 -2.49
N GLY A 88 -10.31 11.75 -2.86
CA GLY A 88 -9.30 12.77 -2.59
C GLY A 88 -8.38 12.52 -1.40
N PHE A 89 -8.51 11.38 -0.71
CA PHE A 89 -7.55 10.95 0.32
C PHE A 89 -6.61 9.85 -0.19
N THR A 90 -5.47 9.72 0.47
CA THR A 90 -4.47 8.68 0.15
C THR A 90 -4.18 7.88 1.40
N ARG A 91 -4.21 6.56 1.26
CA ARG A 91 -3.87 5.64 2.34
C ARG A 91 -2.41 5.23 2.24
N TYR A 92 -1.76 5.22 3.39
CA TYR A 92 -0.38 4.78 3.57
C TYR A 92 -0.33 3.64 4.59
N LYS A 93 0.67 2.78 4.46
CA LYS A 93 1.05 1.77 5.46
C LYS A 93 2.21 2.30 6.30
N VAL A 94 2.16 2.00 7.59
CA VAL A 94 3.26 2.17 8.54
C VAL A 94 3.55 0.81 9.14
N TYR A 95 4.81 0.39 9.10
CA TYR A 95 5.24 -0.85 9.73
C TYR A 95 5.77 -0.52 11.12
N ILE A 96 5.23 -1.21 12.13
CA ILE A 96 5.60 -1.03 13.53
C ILE A 96 6.15 -2.35 14.02
N ASN A 97 7.41 -2.33 14.48
CA ASN A 97 8.01 -3.47 15.15
C ASN A 97 7.68 -3.39 16.64
N ILE A 98 7.10 -4.44 17.19
CA ILE A 98 6.78 -4.55 18.61
C ILE A 98 7.78 -5.50 19.26
N ASP A 99 8.56 -4.99 20.22
CA ASP A 99 9.59 -5.78 20.90
C ASP A 99 8.97 -6.68 21.97
N ARG A 100 9.08 -8.00 21.79
CA ARG A 100 8.79 -9.05 22.79
C ARG A 100 7.43 -8.95 23.49
N MET A 101 6.44 -8.33 22.87
CA MET A 101 5.08 -8.23 23.38
C MET A 101 4.11 -8.90 22.39
N PRO A 102 3.71 -10.16 22.64
CA PRO A 102 2.77 -10.84 21.76
C PRO A 102 1.40 -10.18 21.82
N LEU A 103 0.82 -9.90 20.66
CA LEU A 103 -0.54 -9.36 20.55
C LEU A 103 -1.54 -10.47 20.22
N ASN A 104 -2.73 -10.37 20.78
CA ASN A 104 -3.84 -11.27 20.44
C ASN A 104 -4.38 -10.91 19.05
N LEU A 105 -4.22 -11.82 18.10
CA LEU A 105 -4.76 -11.66 16.75
C LEU A 105 -6.21 -12.14 16.70
N LYS A 106 -7.03 -11.42 15.94
CA LYS A 106 -8.40 -11.82 15.61
C LYS A 106 -8.54 -11.80 14.09
N ASP A 107 -9.19 -12.82 13.55
CA ASP A 107 -9.61 -12.80 12.16
C ASP A 107 -10.73 -11.77 11.98
N LEU A 108 -10.70 -11.07 10.85
CA LEU A 108 -11.78 -10.18 10.45
C LEU A 108 -12.87 -11.02 9.77
N ASP A 109 -14.13 -10.79 10.15
CA ASP A 109 -15.29 -11.43 9.51
C ASP A 109 -15.35 -11.09 8.00
N ASP A 110 -14.95 -9.87 7.64
CA ASP A 110 -14.80 -9.41 6.27
C ASP A 110 -13.38 -8.84 6.04
N PRO A 111 -12.55 -9.46 5.19
CA PRO A 111 -11.20 -8.99 4.87
C PRO A 111 -11.14 -7.59 4.21
N THR A 112 -12.26 -7.08 3.71
CA THR A 112 -12.33 -5.76 3.06
C THR A 112 -12.62 -4.63 4.05
N LEU A 113 -13.22 -4.96 5.20
CA LEU A 113 -13.51 -4.02 6.27
C LEU A 113 -12.23 -3.72 7.04
N ILE A 114 -11.66 -2.55 6.80
CA ILE A 114 -10.55 -2.01 7.59
C ILE A 114 -10.99 -0.72 8.28
N SER A 115 -10.55 -0.52 9.52
CA SER A 115 -10.69 0.74 10.26
C SER A 115 -9.30 1.38 10.39
N PRO A 116 -8.87 2.20 9.41
CA PRO A 116 -7.56 2.84 9.45
C PRO A 116 -7.51 3.94 10.51
N LEU A 117 -6.31 4.24 11.01
CA LEU A 117 -6.09 5.49 11.73
C LEU A 117 -6.13 6.66 10.75
N GLU A 118 -6.72 7.76 11.19
CA GLU A 118 -6.66 9.01 10.46
C GLU A 118 -5.41 9.78 10.84
N ALA A 119 -4.77 10.41 9.84
CA ALA A 119 -3.59 11.22 10.03
C ALA A 119 -3.83 12.63 9.47
N SER A 120 -3.72 13.64 10.32
CA SER A 120 -3.96 15.03 9.94
C SER A 120 -2.82 15.97 10.36
N PRO A 121 -2.66 17.13 9.68
CA PRO A 121 -1.72 18.14 10.15
C PRO A 121 -2.12 18.66 11.53
N LEU A 122 -1.12 18.94 12.38
CA LEU A 122 -1.37 19.55 13.67
C LEU A 122 -1.86 21.00 13.51
N ASP A 123 -2.95 21.35 14.19
CA ASP A 123 -3.51 22.70 14.25
C ASP A 123 -3.45 23.28 15.68
N LYS A 124 -3.79 24.57 15.81
CA LYS A 124 -3.77 25.28 17.10
C LYS A 124 -4.59 24.57 18.20
N PRO A 125 -5.87 24.20 17.99
CA PRO A 125 -6.66 23.56 19.04
C PRO A 125 -6.13 22.16 19.40
N SER A 126 -5.65 21.38 18.43
CA SER A 126 -5.07 20.06 18.72
C SER A 126 -3.75 20.18 19.47
N LEU A 127 -2.89 21.15 19.13
CA LEU A 127 -1.65 21.41 19.88
C LEU A 127 -1.93 21.77 21.34
N GLN A 128 -2.95 22.58 21.61
CA GLN A 128 -3.33 22.93 22.98
C GLN A 128 -3.74 21.71 23.79
N LYS A 129 -4.54 20.80 23.21
CA LYS A 129 -4.91 19.54 23.86
C LYS A 129 -3.70 18.64 24.06
N LEU A 130 -2.81 18.59 23.08
CA LEU A 130 -1.62 17.74 23.08
C LEU A 130 -0.62 18.14 24.15
N LEU A 131 -0.44 19.45 24.41
CA LEU A 131 0.38 19.95 25.52
C LEU A 131 -0.13 19.50 26.91
N GLN A 132 -1.43 19.20 27.03
CA GLN A 132 -2.02 18.75 28.30
C GLN A 132 -1.88 17.25 28.52
N SER A 133 -1.82 16.45 27.45
CA SER A 133 -1.92 14.98 27.53
C SER A 133 -0.69 14.23 27.04
N TYR A 134 0.21 14.87 26.30
CA TYR A 134 1.33 14.21 25.63
C TYR A 134 2.68 14.84 26.01
N PRO A 135 3.70 14.02 26.37
CA PRO A 135 5.02 14.53 26.71
C PRO A 135 5.75 14.99 25.43
N LEU A 136 5.60 16.27 25.09
CA LEU A 136 6.26 16.88 23.94
C LEU A 136 7.75 17.15 24.22
N SER A 137 8.61 16.69 23.33
CA SER A 137 10.02 17.06 23.36
C SER A 137 10.26 18.43 22.70
N LYS A 138 11.42 19.04 22.99
CA LYS A 138 11.85 20.27 22.32
C LYS A 138 11.98 20.11 20.80
N ASP A 139 12.37 18.92 20.34
CA ASP A 139 12.54 18.63 18.92
C ASP A 139 11.19 18.48 18.21
N ASP A 140 10.19 17.94 18.90
CA ASP A 140 8.81 17.88 18.42
C ASP A 140 8.26 19.29 18.20
N LEU A 141 8.37 20.16 19.21
CA LEU A 141 7.96 21.56 19.13
C LEU A 141 8.67 22.31 18.00
N THR A 142 9.98 22.10 17.86
CA THR A 142 10.77 22.74 16.79
C THR A 142 10.32 22.26 15.40
N SER A 143 9.93 21.00 15.28
CA SER A 143 9.44 20.42 14.03
C SER A 143 8.03 20.90 13.70
N ILE A 144 7.17 21.07 14.72
CA ILE A 144 5.85 21.67 14.58
C ILE A 144 5.96 23.12 14.08
N LEU A 145 6.86 23.93 14.68
CA LEU A 145 7.12 25.31 14.24
C LEU A 145 7.56 25.40 12.77
N LYS A 146 8.38 24.44 12.32
CA LYS A 146 8.87 24.38 10.92
C LYS A 146 7.80 23.98 9.91
N SER A 147 6.66 23.46 10.35
CA SER A 147 5.56 23.08 9.45
C SER A 147 4.86 24.29 8.81
N ASN A 148 5.05 25.51 9.36
CA ASN A 148 4.32 26.73 9.02
C ASN A 148 2.78 26.57 9.11
N LYS A 149 2.28 25.56 9.83
CA LYS A 149 0.85 25.35 10.07
C LYS A 149 0.31 26.15 11.25
N ILE A 150 1.21 26.51 12.17
CA ILE A 150 0.92 27.31 13.36
C ILE A 150 2.00 28.39 13.43
N SER A 151 1.60 29.65 13.60
CA SER A 151 2.50 30.79 13.72
C SER A 151 3.22 30.81 15.07
N LYS A 152 4.34 31.54 15.13
CA LYS A 152 5.09 31.73 16.39
C LYS A 152 4.24 32.42 17.45
N ASP A 153 3.42 33.40 17.04
CA ASP A 153 2.56 34.16 17.94
C ASP A 153 1.45 33.28 18.50
N GLU A 154 0.83 32.45 17.67
CA GLU A 154 -0.17 31.47 18.14
C GLU A 154 0.44 30.46 19.11
N ILE A 155 1.66 30.00 18.88
CA ILE A 155 2.34 29.09 19.80
C ILE A 155 2.64 29.80 21.12
N LYS A 156 3.15 31.04 21.07
CA LYS A 156 3.39 31.84 22.27
C LYS A 156 2.10 32.02 23.07
N GLU A 157 1.00 32.35 22.41
CA GLU A 157 -0.33 32.47 23.03
C GLU A 157 -0.77 31.15 23.67
N ILE A 158 -0.59 30.01 23.00
CA ILE A 158 -0.90 28.69 23.57
C ILE A 158 -0.07 28.43 24.84
N PHE A 159 1.23 28.73 24.82
CA PHE A 159 2.10 28.55 25.98
C PHE A 159 1.74 29.49 27.13
N GLU A 160 1.45 30.77 26.85
CA GLU A 160 0.99 31.72 27.86
C GLU A 160 -0.33 31.27 28.49
N ASN A 161 -1.29 30.80 27.67
CA ASN A 161 -2.55 30.23 28.15
C ASN A 161 -2.35 28.93 28.94
N TYR A 162 -1.33 28.14 28.64
CA TYR A 162 -1.00 26.92 29.38
C TYR A 162 -0.40 27.25 30.75
N LEU A 163 0.58 28.16 30.80
CA LEU A 163 1.28 28.58 32.02
C LEU A 163 0.43 29.43 32.96
N SER A 164 -0.61 30.11 32.44
CA SER A 164 -1.53 30.93 33.24
C SER A 164 -2.69 30.12 33.85
N LYS A 165 -2.78 28.82 33.54
CA LYS A 165 -3.87 27.95 33.99
C LYS A 165 -3.54 27.17 35.28
N ASP A 166 -2.46 27.57 35.96
CA ASP A 166 -2.06 27.11 37.29
C ASP A 166 -2.67 27.99 38.40
#